data_AF-A0A1B6EYE7-F1
#
_entry.id   AF-A0A1B6EYE7-F1
#
_cell.length_a   1.000
_cell.length_b   1.000
_cell.length_c   1.000
_cell.angle_alpha   90.00
_cell.angle_beta   90.00
_cell.angle_gamma   90.00
#
_symmetry.space_group_name_H-M   'P 1'
#
loop_
_entity.id
_entity.type
_entity.pdbx_description
1 polymer ?
#
loop_
_entity_poly.entity_id
_entity_poly.type
_entity_poly.pdbx_seq_one_letter_code
_entity_poly.pdbx_strand_id
1 'polypeptide(L)'
;QLNKEEMLRKEKQKRIQIMEQAEVNMRSEMDDLRSQLDNVKHAKKILEDDVNELRSRVTSLQTELDNGETVQKDFVLLSQSLQQELERIRSADTQVRWEHLEDVDECHGCRSPFTTNRQKNHCRHCIRVFCANCLSHTVTSGPNHRPSKVCDVCHTLLDRDTAPYFSTDPPHSND
;
A
#
# COMPACT_ATOMS: atom_id res chain seq x y z
N GLN A 1 -0.31 -43.13 -92.08
CA GLN A 1 0.71 -42.93 -91.02
C GLN A 1 0.77 -41.46 -90.60
N LEU A 2 0.89 -40.51 -91.53
CA LEU A 2 0.88 -39.05 -91.27
C LEU A 2 -0.29 -38.53 -90.39
N ASN A 3 -1.54 -38.93 -90.65
CA ASN A 3 -2.70 -38.50 -89.83
C ASN A 3 -2.63 -38.97 -88.37
N LYS A 4 -1.95 -40.09 -88.08
CA LYS A 4 -1.86 -40.66 -86.73
C LYS A 4 -0.83 -39.91 -85.89
N GLU A 5 0.29 -39.51 -86.50
CA GLU A 5 1.32 -38.67 -85.89
C GLU A 5 0.82 -37.24 -85.60
N GLU A 6 0.04 -36.66 -86.52
CA GLU A 6 -0.55 -35.34 -86.32
C GLU A 6 -1.56 -35.33 -85.16
N MET A 7 -2.37 -36.38 -85.03
CA MET A 7 -3.30 -36.56 -83.92
C MET A 7 -2.55 -36.69 -82.58
N LEU A 8 -1.47 -37.50 -82.55
CA LEU A 8 -0.59 -37.65 -81.38
C LEU A 8 0.10 -36.34 -80.98
N ARG A 9 0.54 -35.53 -81.95
CA ARG A 9 1.09 -34.19 -81.70
C ARG A 9 0.06 -33.25 -81.07
N LYS A 10 -1.17 -33.22 -81.59
CA LYS A 10 -2.26 -32.40 -81.04
C LYS A 10 -2.62 -32.82 -79.61
N GLU A 11 -2.63 -34.12 -79.33
CA GLU A 11 -2.91 -34.63 -77.98
C GLU A 11 -1.78 -34.30 -76.99
N LYS A 12 -0.51 -34.45 -77.40
CA LYS A 12 0.64 -34.05 -76.59
C LYS A 12 0.62 -32.54 -76.31
N GLN A 13 0.30 -31.71 -77.31
CA GLN A 13 0.20 -30.27 -77.13
C GLN A 13 -0.92 -29.88 -76.14
N LYS A 14 -2.09 -30.52 -76.22
CA LYS A 14 -3.17 -30.33 -75.24
C LYS A 14 -2.72 -30.70 -73.83
N ARG A 15 -2.00 -31.81 -73.64
CA ARG A 15 -1.49 -32.21 -72.32
C ARG A 15 -0.50 -31.20 -71.76
N ILE A 16 0.39 -30.66 -72.60
CA ILE A 16 1.33 -29.62 -72.20
C ILE A 16 0.58 -28.36 -71.76
N GLN A 17 -0.40 -27.87 -72.54
CA GLN A 17 -1.20 -26.71 -72.17
C GLN A 17 -1.95 -26.88 -70.84
N ILE A 18 -2.50 -28.07 -70.59
CA ILE A 18 -3.18 -28.38 -69.32
C ILE A 18 -2.18 -28.33 -68.15
N MET A 19 -0.98 -28.88 -68.32
CA MET A 19 0.06 -28.82 -67.28
C MET A 19 0.56 -27.39 -67.04
N GLU A 20 0.78 -26.61 -68.10
CA GLU A 20 1.19 -25.19 -67.97
C GLU A 20 0.11 -24.38 -67.23
N GLN A 21 -1.17 -24.59 -67.56
CA GLN A 21 -2.25 -23.91 -66.85
C GLN A 21 -2.34 -24.34 -65.38
N ALA A 22 -2.15 -25.63 -65.09
CA ALA A 22 -2.12 -26.13 -63.72
C ALA A 22 -0.94 -25.55 -62.93
N GLU A 23 0.24 -25.42 -63.55
CA GLU A 23 1.42 -24.80 -62.94
C GLU A 23 1.15 -23.33 -62.60
N VAL A 24 0.60 -22.55 -63.53
CA VAL A 24 0.24 -21.14 -63.29
C VAL A 24 -0.78 -21.01 -62.15
N ASN A 25 -1.80 -21.87 -62.12
CA ASN A 25 -2.80 -21.86 -61.06
C ASN A 25 -2.18 -22.20 -59.69
N MET A 26 -1.38 -23.26 -59.61
CA MET A 26 -0.68 -23.63 -58.37
C MET A 26 0.26 -22.52 -57.91
N ARG A 27 0.94 -21.84 -58.83
CA ARG A 27 1.83 -20.72 -58.51
C ARG A 27 1.05 -19.54 -57.92
N SER A 28 -0.10 -19.22 -58.49
CA SER A 28 -1.00 -18.18 -57.96
C SER A 28 -1.52 -18.53 -56.57
N GLU A 29 -1.92 -19.79 -56.32
CA GLU A 29 -2.34 -20.24 -54.99
C GLU A 29 -1.20 -20.19 -53.97
N MET A 30 0.03 -20.55 -54.37
CA MET A 30 1.20 -20.44 -53.51
C MET A 30 1.49 -19.00 -53.09
N ASP A 31 1.34 -18.04 -54.01
CA ASP A 31 1.56 -16.62 -53.71
C ASP A 31 0.46 -16.07 -52.79
N ASP A 32 -0.79 -16.48 -52.98
CA ASP A 32 -1.90 -16.11 -52.09
C ASP A 32 -1.70 -16.67 -50.67
N LEU A 33 -1.36 -17.96 -50.55
CA LEU A 33 -1.06 -18.59 -49.26
C LEU A 33 0.12 -17.94 -48.53
N ARG A 34 1.15 -17.50 -49.27
CA ARG A 34 2.28 -16.73 -48.69
C ARG A 34 1.82 -15.38 -48.14
N SER A 35 1.00 -14.65 -48.89
CA SER A 35 0.43 -13.37 -48.45
C SER A 35 -0.42 -13.56 -47.18
N GLN A 36 -1.27 -14.59 -47.15
CA GLN A 36 -2.06 -14.92 -45.96
C GLN A 36 -1.18 -15.27 -44.76
N LEU A 37 -0.11 -16.05 -44.95
CA LEU A 37 0.84 -16.40 -43.89
C LEU A 37 1.51 -15.16 -43.29
N ASP A 38 1.92 -14.20 -44.13
CA ASP A 38 2.55 -12.97 -43.66
C ASP A 38 1.56 -12.07 -42.90
N ASN A 39 0.31 -11.98 -43.37
CA ASN A 39 -0.75 -11.27 -42.66
C ASN A 39 -1.02 -11.89 -41.28
N VAL A 40 -1.11 -13.22 -41.19
CA VAL A 40 -1.32 -13.93 -39.92
C VAL A 40 -0.13 -13.77 -38.99
N LYS A 41 1.11 -13.84 -39.49
CA LYS A 41 2.32 -13.58 -38.69
C LYS A 41 2.33 -12.17 -38.13
N HIS A 42 1.93 -11.18 -38.93
CA HIS A 42 1.88 -9.79 -38.49
C HIS A 42 0.82 -9.60 -37.39
N ALA A 43 -0.39 -10.12 -37.60
CA ALA A 43 -1.46 -10.08 -36.60
C ALA A 43 -1.06 -10.80 -35.30
N LYS A 44 -0.41 -11.96 -35.42
CA LYS A 44 0.12 -12.70 -34.27
C LYS A 44 1.11 -11.86 -33.47
N LYS A 45 2.04 -11.17 -34.13
CA LYS A 45 3.02 -10.33 -33.45
C LYS A 45 2.35 -9.20 -32.64
N ILE A 46 1.36 -8.53 -33.24
CA ILE A 46 0.60 -7.48 -32.55
C ILE A 46 -0.08 -8.04 -31.29
N LEU A 47 -0.74 -9.19 -31.41
CA LEU A 47 -1.38 -9.85 -30.27
C LEU A 47 -0.39 -10.29 -29.19
N GLU A 48 0.81 -10.74 -29.57
CA GLU A 48 1.88 -11.08 -28.61
C GLU A 48 2.37 -9.84 -27.85
N ASP A 49 2.53 -8.71 -28.54
CA ASP A 49 2.90 -7.43 -27.95
C ASP A 49 1.80 -6.93 -26.99
N ASP A 50 0.53 -6.98 -27.38
CA ASP A 50 -0.62 -6.62 -26.55
C ASP A 50 -0.72 -7.50 -25.28
N VAL A 51 -0.50 -8.81 -25.41
CA VAL A 51 -0.50 -9.73 -24.26
C VAL A 51 0.61 -9.38 -23.27
N ASN A 52 1.79 -9.02 -23.76
CA ASN A 52 2.89 -8.62 -22.89
C ASN A 52 2.59 -7.29 -22.17
N GLU A 53 1.98 -6.33 -22.87
CA GLU A 53 1.56 -5.07 -22.26
C GLU A 53 0.49 -5.28 -21.19
N LEU A 54 -0.54 -6.09 -21.48
CA LEU A 54 -1.59 -6.42 -20.52
C LEU A 54 -1.04 -7.14 -19.29
N ARG A 55 -0.09 -8.06 -19.45
CA ARG A 55 0.59 -8.72 -18.33
C ARG A 55 1.37 -7.74 -17.44
N SER A 56 2.04 -6.76 -18.06
CA SER A 56 2.74 -5.70 -17.33
C SER A 56 1.75 -4.86 -16.51
N ARG A 57 0.63 -4.45 -17.11
CA ARG A 57 -0.44 -3.70 -16.43
C ARG A 57 -1.04 -4.47 -15.26
N VAL A 58 -1.33 -5.76 -15.44
CA VAL A 58 -1.86 -6.63 -14.38
C VAL A 58 -0.89 -6.68 -13.20
N THR A 59 0.40 -6.86 -13.46
CA THR A 59 1.43 -6.89 -12.40
C THR A 59 1.50 -5.57 -11.63
N SER A 60 1.43 -4.43 -12.34
CA SER A 60 1.42 -3.11 -11.71
C SER A 60 0.20 -2.91 -10.82
N LEU A 61 -0.99 -3.21 -11.33
CA LEU A 61 -2.24 -3.06 -10.58
C LEU A 61 -2.30 -3.99 -9.37
N GLN A 62 -1.77 -5.21 -9.48
CA GLN A 62 -1.66 -6.13 -8.35
C GLN A 62 -0.76 -5.53 -7.25
N THR A 63 0.38 -4.95 -7.64
CA THR A 63 1.30 -4.31 -6.68
C THR A 63 0.65 -3.11 -5.99
N GLU A 64 -0.09 -2.28 -6.73
CA GLU A 64 -0.82 -1.15 -6.15
C GLU A 64 -1.92 -1.61 -5.18
N LEU A 65 -2.63 -2.69 -5.51
CA LEU A 65 -3.65 -3.28 -4.65
C LEU A 65 -3.04 -3.82 -3.35
N ASP A 66 -1.95 -4.58 -3.44
CA ASP A 66 -1.28 -5.18 -2.28
C ASP A 66 -0.72 -4.08 -1.35
N ASN A 67 -0.17 -3.00 -1.92
CA ASN A 67 0.26 -1.82 -1.17
C ASN A 67 -0.93 -1.13 -0.48
N GLY A 68 -2.05 -0.94 -1.20
CA GLY A 68 -3.26 -0.34 -0.64
C GLY A 68 -3.86 -1.17 0.50
N GLU A 69 -3.90 -2.50 0.35
CA GLU A 69 -4.37 -3.42 1.40
C GLU A 69 -3.49 -3.35 2.65
N THR A 70 -2.17 -3.29 2.47
CA THR A 70 -1.22 -3.17 3.58
C THR A 70 -1.44 -1.88 4.35
N VAL A 71 -1.52 -0.74 3.65
CA VAL A 71 -1.80 0.57 4.28
C VAL A 71 -3.14 0.57 5.01
N GLN A 72 -4.17 -0.06 4.42
CA GLN A 72 -5.49 -0.15 5.06
C GLN A 72 -5.44 -0.97 6.35
N LYS A 73 -4.72 -2.10 6.37
CA LYS A 73 -4.51 -2.91 7.57
C LYS A 73 -3.82 -2.12 8.67
N ASP A 74 -2.74 -1.42 8.34
CA ASP A 74 -1.98 -0.61 9.30
C ASP A 74 -2.84 0.52 9.89
N PHE A 75 -3.64 1.18 9.05
CA PHE A 75 -4.58 2.22 9.51
C PHE A 75 -5.61 1.65 10.49
N VAL A 76 -6.17 0.47 10.21
CA VAL A 76 -7.12 -0.19 11.11
C VAL A 76 -6.45 -0.57 12.43
N LEU A 77 -5.24 -1.11 12.41
CA LEU A 77 -4.50 -1.46 13.63
C LEU A 77 -4.17 -0.22 14.48
N LEU A 78 -3.67 0.84 13.85
CA LEU A 78 -3.31 2.08 14.55
C LEU A 78 -4.55 2.77 15.14
N SER A 79 -5.66 2.83 14.39
CA SER A 79 -6.91 3.42 14.88
C SER A 79 -7.50 2.64 16.05
N GLN A 80 -7.46 1.31 16.02
CA GLN A 80 -7.89 0.48 17.15
C GLN A 80 -6.98 0.65 18.37
N SER A 81 -5.66 0.66 18.18
CA SER A 81 -4.67 0.90 19.25
C SER A 81 -4.92 2.24 19.94
N LEU A 82 -5.13 3.30 19.15
CA LEU A 82 -5.45 4.63 19.66
C LEU A 82 -6.78 4.63 20.43
N GLN A 83 -7.83 4.00 19.91
CA GLN A 83 -9.12 3.90 20.60
C GLN A 83 -9.01 3.18 21.94
N GLN A 84 -8.25 2.08 21.99
CA GLN A 84 -7.99 1.35 23.23
C GLN A 84 -7.24 2.21 24.24
N GLU A 85 -6.21 2.94 23.81
CA GLU A 85 -5.43 3.79 24.70
C GLU A 85 -6.25 4.97 25.25
N LEU A 86 -7.09 5.58 24.41
CA LEU A 86 -8.04 6.61 24.85
C LEU A 86 -9.04 6.06 25.88
N GLU A 87 -9.55 4.85 25.70
CA GLU A 87 -10.46 4.23 26.68
C GLU A 87 -9.75 3.86 27.99
N ARG A 88 -8.47 3.45 27.94
CA ARG A 88 -7.64 3.28 29.15
C ARG A 88 -7.49 4.58 29.93
N ILE A 89 -7.20 5.69 29.24
CA ILE A 89 -7.09 7.00 29.87
C ILE A 89 -8.43 7.41 30.48
N ARG A 90 -9.53 7.26 29.74
CA ARG A 90 -10.89 7.62 30.19
C ARG A 90 -11.34 6.80 31.38
N SER A 91 -11.10 5.49 31.38
CA SER A 91 -11.42 4.60 32.51
C SER A 91 -10.60 4.95 33.75
N ALA A 92 -9.31 5.27 33.58
CA ALA A 92 -8.48 5.77 34.68
C ALA A 92 -8.96 7.14 35.23
N ASP A 93 -9.62 7.96 34.41
CA ASP A 93 -10.12 9.28 34.80
C ASP A 93 -11.49 9.27 35.50
N THR A 94 -12.16 8.12 35.60
CA THR A 94 -13.42 8.03 36.37
C THR A 94 -13.21 8.17 37.89
N GLN A 95 -11.96 8.29 38.35
CA GLN A 95 -11.62 8.57 39.75
C GLN A 95 -10.47 9.58 39.87
N VAL A 96 -10.64 10.82 39.37
CA VAL A 96 -9.71 11.92 39.71
C VAL A 96 -9.85 12.28 41.19
N ARG A 97 -9.16 11.53 42.05
CA ARG A 97 -8.88 11.91 43.44
C ARG A 97 -7.48 12.49 43.50
N TRP A 98 -7.31 13.53 44.31
CA TRP A 98 -5.98 14.03 44.65
C TRP A 98 -5.16 12.90 45.27
N GLU A 99 -4.08 12.48 44.61
CA GLU A 99 -3.18 11.45 45.11
C GLU A 99 -2.19 12.07 46.11
N HIS A 100 -2.06 11.49 47.29
CA HIS A 100 -0.99 11.87 48.20
C HIS A 100 0.34 11.34 47.67
N LEU A 101 1.40 12.16 47.74
CA LEU A 101 2.72 11.79 47.21
C LEU A 101 3.28 10.52 47.86
N GLU A 102 2.88 10.23 49.10
CA GLU A 102 3.27 9.05 49.87
C GLU A 102 2.68 7.75 49.28
N ASP A 103 1.51 7.83 48.63
CA ASP A 103 0.75 6.67 48.14
C ASP A 103 1.14 6.26 46.71
N VAL A 104 2.03 7.01 46.04
CA VAL A 104 2.41 6.75 44.65
C VAL A 104 3.83 6.21 44.54
N ASP A 105 3.95 4.94 44.17
CA ASP A 105 5.25 4.25 44.08
C ASP A 105 5.93 4.41 42.71
N GLU A 106 5.18 4.71 41.65
CA GLU A 106 5.68 4.81 40.28
C GLU A 106 5.19 6.07 39.54
N CYS A 107 6.00 6.56 38.61
CA CYS A 107 5.63 7.71 37.78
C CYS A 107 4.50 7.37 36.81
N HIS A 108 3.40 8.13 36.81
CA HIS A 108 2.28 7.93 35.88
C HIS A 108 2.61 8.13 34.38
N GLY A 109 3.77 8.72 34.07
CA GLY A 109 4.24 8.90 32.68
C GLY A 109 5.10 7.76 32.17
N CYS A 110 6.23 7.50 32.83
CA CYS A 110 7.23 6.51 32.40
C CYS A 110 7.19 5.19 33.18
N ARG A 111 6.26 5.01 34.12
CA ARG A 111 6.11 3.83 35.00
C ARG A 111 7.35 3.47 35.83
N SER A 112 8.34 4.34 35.87
CA SER A 112 9.55 4.08 36.65
C SER A 112 9.27 4.32 38.14
N PRO A 113 9.82 3.49 39.05
CA PRO A 113 9.63 3.65 40.49
C PRO A 113 10.25 4.95 41.01
N PHE A 114 9.59 5.53 42.02
CA PHE A 114 10.11 6.65 42.78
C PHE A 114 11.03 6.13 43.88
N THR A 115 12.34 6.26 43.65
CA THR A 115 13.36 6.05 44.69
C THR A 115 13.51 7.28 45.57
N THR A 116 14.20 7.16 46.71
CA THR A 116 14.37 8.24 47.71
C THR A 116 14.89 9.57 47.14
N ASN A 117 15.65 9.54 46.04
CA ASN A 117 16.23 10.74 45.41
C ASN A 117 15.38 11.30 44.25
N ARG A 118 14.26 10.67 43.89
CA ARG A 118 13.43 11.10 42.76
C ARG A 118 12.24 11.91 43.26
N GLN A 119 12.25 13.21 42.97
CA GLN A 119 11.17 14.10 43.39
C GLN A 119 9.84 13.76 42.71
N LYS A 120 8.79 13.61 43.53
CA LYS A 120 7.40 13.41 43.12
C LYS A 120 6.71 14.77 42.96
N ASN A 121 6.06 15.03 41.83
CA ASN A 121 5.40 16.30 41.54
C ASN A 121 4.03 16.05 40.87
N HIS A 122 3.04 16.89 41.16
CA HIS A 122 1.72 16.78 40.53
C HIS A 122 1.64 17.54 39.20
N CYS A 123 0.94 16.95 38.22
CA CYS A 123 0.48 17.69 37.05
C CYS A 123 -0.63 18.67 37.48
N ARG A 124 -0.55 19.94 37.07
CA ARG A 124 -1.55 20.95 37.45
C ARG A 124 -2.90 20.83 36.72
N HIS A 125 -3.00 19.94 35.73
CA HIS A 125 -4.24 19.69 34.99
C HIS A 125 -4.94 18.41 35.44
N CYS A 126 -4.28 17.25 35.35
CA CYS A 126 -4.87 15.96 35.72
C CYS A 126 -4.62 15.55 37.17
N ILE A 127 -3.83 16.32 37.93
CA ILE A 127 -3.58 16.13 39.37
C ILE A 127 -2.83 14.83 39.73
N ARG A 128 -2.44 13.99 38.76
CA ARG A 128 -1.62 12.79 39.01
C ARG A 128 -0.16 13.10 39.29
N VAL A 129 0.57 12.15 39.89
CA VAL A 129 1.98 12.28 40.29
C VAL A 129 2.96 11.80 39.22
N PHE A 130 3.98 12.61 38.92
CA PHE A 130 5.00 12.34 37.91
C PHE A 130 6.39 12.73 38.40
N CYS A 131 7.43 12.20 37.74
CA CYS A 131 8.80 12.66 37.92
C CYS A 131 9.08 13.96 37.16
N ALA A 132 10.16 14.66 37.52
CA ALA A 132 10.57 15.90 36.86
C ALA A 132 10.71 15.79 35.33
N ASN A 133 11.22 14.66 34.82
CA ASN A 133 11.39 14.45 33.37
C ASN A 133 10.04 14.40 32.63
N CYS A 134 9.03 13.77 33.22
CA CYS A 134 7.67 13.67 32.65
C CYS A 134 6.80 14.91 32.97
N LEU A 135 7.35 15.90 33.68
CA LEU A 135 6.72 17.21 33.96
C LEU A 135 7.60 18.35 33.42
N SER A 136 8.20 18.12 32.25
CA SER A 136 9.07 19.08 31.58
C SER A 136 8.26 20.26 30.98
N HIS A 137 7.02 20.01 30.58
CA HIS A 137 6.19 20.96 29.83
C HIS A 137 5.47 22.00 30.70
N THR A 138 5.22 23.16 30.11
CA THR A 138 4.49 24.27 30.72
C THR A 138 3.43 24.77 29.75
N VAL A 139 2.17 24.85 30.19
CA VAL A 139 1.08 25.45 29.40
C VAL A 139 0.53 26.68 30.10
N THR A 140 0.12 27.68 29.32
CA THR A 140 -0.63 28.84 29.82
C THR A 140 -2.12 28.53 29.72
N SER A 141 -2.80 28.43 30.86
CA SER A 141 -4.21 28.05 30.90
C SER A 141 -5.02 28.86 31.92
N GLY A 142 -6.34 28.82 31.75
CA GLY A 142 -7.31 29.55 32.57
C GLY A 142 -7.46 31.04 32.21
N PRO A 143 -8.37 31.78 32.86
CA PRO A 143 -8.73 33.16 32.50
C PRO A 143 -7.58 34.16 32.60
N ASN A 144 -6.56 33.86 33.41
CA ASN A 144 -5.42 34.73 33.70
C ASN A 144 -4.13 34.28 32.99
N HIS A 145 -4.20 33.33 32.04
CA HIS A 145 -3.05 32.81 31.28
C HIS A 145 -1.84 32.42 32.15
N ARG A 146 -2.08 31.78 33.30
CA ARG A 146 -1.00 31.46 34.24
C ARG A 146 -0.19 30.26 33.73
N PRO A 147 1.15 30.31 33.77
CA PRO A 147 1.98 29.18 33.38
C PRO A 147 1.86 28.06 34.42
N SER A 148 1.62 26.84 33.95
CA SER A 148 1.44 25.66 34.78
C SER A 148 2.19 24.47 34.22
N LYS A 149 2.94 23.77 35.10
CA LYS A 149 3.60 22.51 34.75
C LYS A 149 2.57 21.41 34.56
N VAL A 150 2.67 20.71 33.44
CA VAL A 150 1.75 19.64 33.04
C VAL A 150 2.53 18.46 32.48
N CYS A 151 1.95 17.26 32.55
CA CYS A 151 2.53 16.07 31.93
C CYS A 151 2.35 16.11 30.41
N ASP A 152 3.07 15.23 29.70
CA ASP A 152 3.09 15.17 28.24
C ASP A 152 1.68 15.01 27.64
N VAL A 153 0.84 14.15 28.22
CA VAL A 153 -0.56 13.95 27.80
C VAL A 153 -1.36 15.26 27.93
N CYS A 154 -1.26 15.93 29.08
CA CYS A 154 -1.98 17.18 29.32
C CYS A 154 -1.42 18.34 28.49
N HIS A 155 -0.13 18.34 28.16
CA HIS A 155 0.46 19.32 27.27
C HIS A 155 -0.19 19.24 25.88
N THR A 156 -0.25 18.04 25.29
CA THR A 156 -0.98 17.83 24.03
C THR A 156 -2.45 18.24 24.11
N LEU A 157 -3.15 17.93 25.20
CA LEU A 157 -4.59 18.23 25.29
C LEU A 157 -4.88 19.73 25.43
N LEU A 158 -3.97 20.49 26.06
CA LEU A 158 -4.18 21.90 26.38
C LEU A 158 -3.50 22.86 25.41
N ASP A 159 -2.45 22.43 24.72
CA ASP A 159 -1.76 23.21 23.70
C ASP A 159 -2.20 22.76 22.29
N ARG A 160 -2.89 23.66 21.58
CA ARG A 160 -3.46 23.40 20.25
C ARG A 160 -2.41 23.33 19.15
N ASP A 161 -1.22 23.89 19.40
CA ASP A 161 -0.12 23.93 18.43
C ASP A 161 0.82 22.71 18.58
N THR A 162 0.61 21.88 19.60
CA THR A 162 1.39 20.69 19.87
C THR A 162 0.83 19.47 19.15
N ALA A 163 1.71 18.68 18.51
CA ALA A 163 1.33 17.41 17.89
C ALA A 163 0.72 16.44 18.92
N PRO A 164 -0.27 15.60 18.53
CA PRO A 164 -0.88 14.64 19.45
C PRO A 164 0.18 13.75 20.13
N TYR A 165 0.05 13.50 21.43
CA TYR A 165 0.94 12.67 22.25
C TYR A 165 1.18 11.29 21.62
N PHE A 166 0.20 10.76 20.89
CA PHE A 166 0.26 9.48 20.18
C PHE A 166 0.80 9.58 18.75
N SER A 167 1.27 10.75 18.31
CA SER A 167 1.77 10.97 16.95
C SER A 167 3.29 10.86 16.84
N THR A 168 4.02 10.76 17.96
CA THR A 168 5.49 10.78 17.95
C THR A 168 6.12 9.39 17.96
N ASP A 169 5.55 8.40 18.65
CA ASP A 169 6.02 6.99 18.61
C ASP A 169 4.88 6.00 18.95
N PRO A 170 4.87 4.78 18.37
CA PRO A 170 3.95 3.71 18.79
C PRO A 170 4.17 3.34 20.26
N PRO A 171 3.11 3.08 21.06
CA PRO A 171 3.30 2.55 22.40
C PRO A 171 4.08 1.24 22.29
N HIS A 172 5.22 1.18 22.97
CA HIS A 172 6.15 0.06 22.95
C HIS A 172 5.39 -1.28 22.91
N SER A 173 5.52 -2.00 21.80
CA SER A 173 5.23 -3.43 21.78
C SER A 173 6.16 -4.06 22.80
N ASN A 174 5.63 -4.48 23.94
CA ASN A 174 6.34 -5.41 24.78
C ASN A 174 6.52 -6.68 23.96
N ASP A 175 7.76 -6.97 23.57
CA ASP A 175 8.18 -8.34 23.26
C ASP A 175 7.85 -9.28 24.45
#